data_AF-A0AAV0WIU9-F1
#
_entry.id   AF-A0AAV0WIU9-F1
#
_cell.length_a   1.000
_cell.length_b   1.000
_cell.length_c   1.000
_cell.angle_alpha   90.00
_cell.angle_beta   90.00
_cell.angle_gamma   90.00
#
_symmetry.space_group_name_H-M   'P 1'
#
loop_
_entity.id
_entity.type
_entity.pdbx_description
1 polymer ?
#
loop_
_entity_poly.entity_id
_entity_poly.type
_entity_poly.pdbx_seq_one_letter_code
_entity_poly.pdbx_strand_id
1 'polypeptide(L)'
;MTSREKFYECFYKIVNEKNNNSVYLSAVKYNEIVSEIKNVRSSGIKSNKAYRILKRYDLITIGEEDKLILPLLEGNTNILYYITNESIYDVLHDVHLSIGHGGKHRMNAEVKKSIKI
;
A
#
# COMPACT_ATOMS: atom_id res chain seq x y z
N MET A 1 23.50 11.32 -8.80
CA MET A 1 22.51 10.38 -8.26
C MET A 1 21.75 11.04 -7.11
N THR A 2 20.45 11.27 -7.29
CA THR A 2 19.58 11.90 -6.30
C THR A 2 19.30 10.99 -5.10
N SER A 3 18.82 11.52 -3.98
CA SER A 3 18.43 10.73 -2.80
C SER A 3 17.35 9.69 -3.14
N ARG A 4 16.43 10.05 -4.05
CA ARG A 4 15.38 9.16 -4.58
C ARG A 4 15.96 8.00 -5.39
N GLU A 5 16.90 8.29 -6.29
CA GLU A 5 17.57 7.25 -7.09
C GLU A 5 18.34 6.27 -6.21
N LYS A 6 19.12 6.78 -5.24
CA LYS A 6 19.85 5.93 -4.28
C LYS A 6 18.92 5.06 -3.45
N PHE A 7 17.79 5.62 -3.02
CA PHE A 7 16.78 4.86 -2.27
C PHE A 7 16.28 3.67 -3.10
N TYR A 8 15.85 3.91 -4.34
CA TYR A 8 15.29 2.84 -5.17
C TYR A 8 16.32 1.79 -5.56
N GLU A 9 17.57 2.17 -5.78
CA GLU A 9 18.65 1.22 -6.03
C GLU A 9 18.82 0.23 -4.85
N CYS A 10 18.87 0.75 -3.62
CA CYS A 10 18.95 -0.09 -2.42
C CYS A 10 17.66 -0.88 -2.17
N PHE A 11 16.51 -0.25 -2.37
CA PHE A 11 15.21 -0.87 -2.14
C PHE A 11 14.98 -2.07 -3.06
N TYR A 12 15.25 -1.94 -4.36
CA TYR A 12 15.03 -3.04 -5.30
C TYR A 12 16.03 -4.19 -5.12
N LYS A 13 17.23 -3.95 -4.60
CA LYS A 13 18.11 -5.05 -4.14
C LYS A 13 17.42 -5.90 -3.08
N ILE A 14 16.82 -5.26 -2.07
CA ILE A 14 16.06 -5.95 -1.01
C ILE A 14 14.82 -6.66 -1.57
N VAL A 15 14.06 -6.00 -2.46
CA VAL A 15 12.84 -6.60 -3.04
C VAL A 15 13.18 -7.85 -3.86
N ASN A 16 14.25 -7.80 -4.66
CA ASN A 16 14.67 -8.91 -5.51
C ASN A 16 15.21 -10.12 -4.72
N GLU A 17 15.78 -9.88 -3.53
CA GLU A 17 16.19 -10.95 -2.62
C GLU A 17 15.01 -11.63 -1.91
N LYS A 18 13.84 -10.99 -1.88
CA LYS A 18 12.64 -11.51 -1.21
C LYS A 18 11.78 -12.30 -2.19
N ASN A 19 11.13 -13.35 -1.69
CA ASN A 19 10.23 -14.19 -2.49
C ASN A 19 8.92 -13.47 -2.85
N ASN A 20 8.21 -14.01 -3.86
CA ASN A 20 6.96 -13.45 -4.40
C ASN A 20 5.79 -13.33 -3.39
N ASN A 21 5.90 -13.96 -2.21
CA ASN A 21 4.94 -13.85 -1.11
C ASN A 21 5.12 -12.59 -0.25
N SER A 22 6.06 -11.71 -0.61
CA SER A 22 6.36 -10.50 0.14
C SER A 22 5.25 -9.46 0.07
N VAL A 23 5.24 -8.59 1.08
CA VAL A 23 4.30 -7.45 1.24
C VAL A 23 4.49 -6.38 0.16
N TYR A 24 5.59 -6.44 -0.60
CA TYR A 24 5.88 -5.51 -1.69
C TYR A 24 4.85 -5.63 -2.82
N LEU A 25 4.36 -4.47 -3.26
CA LEU A 25 3.29 -4.31 -4.23
C LEU A 25 3.83 -3.46 -5.39
N SER A 26 4.19 -4.10 -6.50
CA SER A 26 4.43 -3.36 -7.74
C SER A 26 3.12 -2.72 -8.21
N ALA A 27 3.21 -1.65 -8.99
CA ALA A 27 2.05 -1.04 -9.63
C ALA A 27 1.17 -2.05 -10.40
N VAL A 28 1.80 -3.03 -11.08
CA VAL A 28 1.08 -4.10 -11.80
C VAL A 28 0.24 -4.94 -10.83
N LYS A 29 0.87 -5.47 -9.78
CA LYS A 29 0.19 -6.30 -8.76
C LYS A 29 -0.89 -5.52 -8.02
N TYR A 30 -0.66 -4.23 -7.77
CA TYR A 30 -1.66 -3.35 -7.18
C TYR A 30 -2.92 -3.24 -8.06
N ASN A 31 -2.74 -2.97 -9.36
CA ASN A 31 -3.84 -2.84 -10.31
C ASN A 31 -4.58 -4.16 -10.56
N GLU A 32 -3.86 -5.29 -10.54
CA GLU A 32 -4.47 -6.62 -10.58
C GLU A 32 -5.40 -6.84 -9.39
N ILE A 33 -4.97 -6.48 -8.17
CA ILE A 33 -5.79 -6.58 -6.96
C ILE A 33 -7.02 -5.67 -7.05
N VAL A 34 -6.86 -4.42 -7.49
CA VAL A 34 -7.98 -3.48 -7.67
C VAL A 34 -9.01 -4.05 -8.65
N SER A 35 -8.55 -4.54 -9.80
CA SER A 35 -9.40 -5.15 -10.83
C SER A 35 -10.11 -6.40 -10.31
N GLU A 36 -9.41 -7.24 -9.55
CA GLU A 36 -9.99 -8.44 -8.96
C GLU A 36 -11.06 -8.12 -7.92
N ILE A 37 -10.86 -7.12 -7.05
CA ILE A 37 -11.89 -6.70 -6.08
C ILE A 37 -13.13 -6.19 -6.82
N LYS A 38 -12.95 -5.35 -7.86
CA LYS A 38 -14.07 -4.86 -8.68
C LYS A 38 -14.84 -6.02 -9.32
N ASN A 39 -14.12 -6.99 -9.91
CA ASN A 39 -14.72 -8.16 -10.53
C ASN A 39 -15.48 -9.02 -9.52
N VAL A 40 -14.92 -9.26 -8.33
CA VAL A 40 -15.60 -10.02 -7.27
C VAL A 40 -16.88 -9.31 -6.82
N ARG A 41 -16.83 -7.98 -6.65
CA ARG A 41 -18.00 -7.17 -6.27
C ARG A 41 -19.09 -7.15 -7.33
N SER A 42 -18.73 -7.08 -8.61
CA SER A 42 -19.70 -7.04 -9.71
C SER A 42 -20.30 -8.42 -10.03
N SER A 43 -19.48 -9.47 -10.00
CA SER A 43 -19.91 -10.84 -10.34
C SER A 43 -20.58 -11.59 -9.18
N GLY A 44 -20.35 -11.17 -7.94
CA GLY A 44 -20.82 -11.89 -6.74
C GLY A 44 -20.18 -13.26 -6.54
N ILE A 45 -19.06 -13.57 -7.23
CA ILE A 45 -18.39 -14.87 -7.16
C ILE A 45 -17.92 -15.15 -5.73
N LYS A 46 -18.41 -16.26 -5.17
CA LYS A 46 -17.97 -16.78 -3.88
C LYS A 46 -16.96 -17.90 -4.07
N SER A 47 -15.68 -17.53 -4.18
CA SER A 47 -14.56 -18.46 -4.22
C SER A 47 -13.63 -18.27 -3.03
N ASN A 48 -12.81 -19.27 -2.71
CA ASN A 48 -11.77 -19.14 -1.67
C ASN A 48 -10.81 -17.98 -1.98
N LYS A 49 -10.55 -17.72 -3.26
CA LYS A 49 -9.73 -16.58 -3.70
C LYS A 49 -10.43 -15.25 -3.43
N ALA A 50 -11.71 -15.14 -3.80
CA ALA A 50 -12.55 -13.98 -3.53
C ALA A 50 -12.67 -13.68 -2.02
N TYR A 51 -12.81 -14.71 -1.19
CA TYR A 51 -12.80 -14.55 0.26
C TYR A 51 -11.45 -14.02 0.77
N ARG A 52 -10.33 -14.59 0.30
CA ARG A 52 -8.97 -14.16 0.71
C ARG A 52 -8.66 -12.72 0.32
N ILE A 53 -9.04 -12.30 -0.88
CA ILE A 53 -8.77 -10.94 -1.35
C ILE A 53 -9.60 -9.92 -0.57
N LEU A 54 -10.92 -10.15 -0.40
CA LEU A 54 -11.80 -9.24 0.35
C LEU A 54 -11.50 -9.19 1.85
N LYS A 55 -10.95 -10.27 2.42
CA LYS A 55 -10.50 -10.27 3.81
C LYS A 55 -9.26 -9.41 4.03
N ARG A 56 -8.41 -9.25 3.01
CA ARG A 56 -7.13 -8.55 3.11
C ARG A 56 -7.20 -7.12 2.58
N TYR A 57 -8.06 -6.87 1.60
CA TYR A 57 -8.09 -5.63 0.85
C TYR A 57 -9.51 -5.14 0.67
N ASP A 58 -9.63 -3.82 0.66
CA ASP A 58 -10.84 -3.08 0.34
C ASP A 58 -10.46 -1.90 -0.56
N LEU A 59 -11.44 -1.28 -1.21
CA LEU A 59 -11.25 -0.15 -2.10
C LEU A 59 -12.07 1.03 -1.60
N ILE A 60 -11.43 2.20 -1.60
CA ILE A 60 -12.08 3.50 -1.48
C ILE A 60 -11.83 4.31 -2.74
N THR A 61 -12.86 4.99 -3.25
CA THR A 61 -12.73 5.89 -4.38
C THR A 61 -12.55 7.32 -3.87
N ILE A 62 -11.48 7.99 -4.28
CA ILE A 62 -11.21 9.40 -3.96
C ILE A 62 -11.12 10.16 -5.27
N GLY A 63 -12.13 10.99 -5.55
CA GLY A 63 -12.29 11.59 -6.88
C GLY A 63 -12.57 10.52 -7.93
N GLU A 64 -11.69 10.39 -8.92
CA GLU A 64 -11.77 9.39 -9.99
C GLU A 64 -10.79 8.21 -9.80
N GLU A 65 -10.02 8.21 -8.69
CA GLU A 65 -9.02 7.19 -8.41
C GLU A 65 -9.47 6.22 -7.32
N ASP A 66 -9.31 4.91 -7.59
CA ASP A 66 -9.49 3.88 -6.58
C ASP A 66 -8.19 3.63 -5.82
N LYS A 67 -8.28 3.70 -4.49
CA LYS A 67 -7.18 3.41 -3.57
C LYS A 67 -7.46 2.13 -2.79
N LEU A 68 -6.47 1.25 -2.78
CA LEU A 68 -6.44 0.03 -1.99
C LEU A 68 -6.21 0.35 -0.52
N ILE A 69 -7.09 -0.13 0.33
CA ILE A 69 -7.05 0.09 1.77
C ILE A 69 -7.15 -1.24 2.53
N LEU A 70 -6.76 -1.22 3.80
CA LEU A 70 -7.14 -2.27 4.73
C LEU A 70 -8.66 -2.24 4.93
N PRO A 71 -9.36 -3.38 4.87
CA PRO A 71 -10.79 -3.45 5.14
C PRO A 71 -11.14 -2.78 6.47
N LEU A 72 -12.13 -1.89 6.43
CA LEU A 72 -12.59 -1.18 7.62
C LEU A 72 -13.39 -2.13 8.51
N LEU A 73 -13.02 -2.18 9.79
CA LEU A 73 -13.83 -2.86 10.81
C LEU A 73 -14.89 -1.89 11.33
N GLU A 74 -16.04 -2.41 11.72
CA GLU A 74 -17.11 -1.61 12.31
C GLU A 74 -16.59 -0.77 13.48
N GLY A 75 -16.89 0.54 13.45
CA GLY A 75 -16.44 1.50 14.46
C GLY A 75 -15.01 2.03 14.28
N ASN A 76 -14.24 1.52 13.31
CA ASN A 76 -12.91 2.05 13.01
C ASN A 76 -12.96 3.06 11.86
N THR A 77 -12.60 4.32 12.14
CA THR A 77 -12.51 5.38 11.13
C THR A 77 -11.11 5.53 10.54
N ASN A 78 -10.11 4.80 11.05
CA ASN A 78 -8.75 4.94 10.59
C ASN A 78 -8.52 4.17 9.29
N ILE A 79 -8.34 4.90 8.19
CA ILE A 79 -8.08 4.33 6.87
C ILE A 79 -6.58 4.10 6.71
N LEU A 80 -6.19 2.84 6.49
CA LEU A 80 -4.81 2.48 6.19
C LEU A 80 -4.68 2.12 4.70
N TYR A 81 -3.89 2.90 3.97
CA TYR A 81 -3.67 2.74 2.54
C TYR A 81 -2.55 1.74 2.26
N TYR A 82 -2.75 0.87 1.29
CA TYR A 82 -1.64 0.18 0.64
C TYR A 82 -1.01 1.10 -0.40
N ILE A 83 0.31 1.09 -0.48
CA ILE A 83 1.09 1.91 -1.43
C ILE A 83 1.90 0.99 -2.35
N THR A 84 2.23 1.51 -3.52
CA THR A 84 3.07 0.81 -4.50
C THR A 84 4.53 0.98 -4.15
N ASN A 85 5.36 0.02 -4.56
CA ASN A 85 6.81 0.08 -4.46
C ASN A 85 7.36 1.40 -5.02
N GLU A 86 6.80 1.84 -6.16
CA GLU A 86 7.21 3.04 -6.90
C GLU A 86 6.86 4.36 -6.19
N SER A 87 5.98 4.33 -5.18
CA SER A 87 5.56 5.51 -4.39
C SER A 87 6.13 5.55 -2.97
N ILE A 88 6.83 4.50 -2.52
CA ILE A 88 7.35 4.40 -1.14
C ILE A 88 8.26 5.59 -0.82
N TYR A 89 9.17 5.96 -1.72
CA TYR A 89 10.08 7.08 -1.45
C TYR A 89 9.31 8.38 -1.20
N ASP A 90 8.36 8.70 -2.09
CA ASP A 90 7.63 9.96 -2.03
C ASP A 90 6.80 10.03 -0.74
N VAL A 91 6.11 8.95 -0.39
CA VAL A 91 5.34 8.85 0.87
C VAL A 91 6.24 9.03 2.10
N LEU A 92 7.39 8.35 2.14
CA LEU A 92 8.32 8.49 3.27
C LEU A 92 8.94 9.89 3.32
N HIS A 93 9.23 10.49 2.17
CA HIS A 93 9.79 11.82 2.07
C HIS A 93 8.79 12.88 2.55
N ASP A 94 7.53 12.81 2.11
CA ASP A 94 6.47 13.71 2.52
C ASP A 94 6.21 13.62 4.03
N VAL A 95 6.20 12.41 4.59
CA VAL A 95 6.10 12.22 6.05
C VAL A 95 7.33 12.79 6.76
N HIS A 96 8.53 12.57 6.24
CA HIS A 96 9.75 13.12 6.84
C HIS A 96 9.74 14.66 6.86
N LEU A 97 9.24 15.30 5.79
CA LEU A 97 9.07 16.75 5.72
C LEU A 97 7.99 17.24 6.69
N SER A 98 6.83 16.58 6.73
CA SER A 98 5.68 17.02 7.55
C SER A 98 5.94 16.99 9.06
N ILE A 99 6.82 16.09 9.52
CA ILE A 99 7.21 16.01 10.93
C ILE A 99 8.44 16.86 11.29
N GLY A 100 8.91 17.70 10.36
CA GLY A 100 10.08 18.59 10.56
C GLY A 100 11.40 17.83 10.59
N HIS A 101 11.64 16.97 9.59
CA HIS A 101 12.84 16.13 9.46
C HIS A 101 13.06 15.16 10.63
N GLY A 102 11.96 14.70 11.24
CA GLY A 102 12.00 13.74 12.35
C GLY A 102 12.73 12.45 11.97
N GLY A 103 13.53 11.94 12.91
CA GLY A 103 14.27 10.69 12.73
C GLY A 103 13.38 9.45 12.61
N LYS A 104 14.02 8.29 12.39
CA LYS A 104 13.37 7.00 12.08
C LYS A 104 12.18 6.64 12.99
N HIS A 105 12.31 6.82 14.30
CA HIS A 105 11.24 6.44 15.24
C HIS A 105 9.98 7.28 15.05
N ARG A 106 10.13 8.60 14.89
CA ARG A 106 9.01 9.52 14.64
C ARG A 106 8.39 9.26 13.27
N MET A 107 9.22 9.06 12.25
CA MET A 107 8.76 8.71 10.90
C MET A 107 7.94 7.40 10.92
N ASN A 108 8.45 6.34 11.55
CA ASN A 108 7.73 5.06 11.64
C ASN A 108 6.41 5.18 12.39
N ALA A 109 6.34 5.98 13.45
CA ALA A 109 5.09 6.22 14.17
C ALA A 109 4.07 6.96 13.29
N GLU A 110 4.52 7.94 12.51
CA GLU A 110 3.66 8.73 11.64
C GLU A 110 3.16 7.93 10.43
N VAL A 111 4.05 7.21 9.73
CA VAL A 111 3.68 6.36 8.57
C VAL A 111 2.62 5.33 8.96
N LYS A 112 2.72 4.73 10.15
CA LYS A 112 1.76 3.71 10.62
C LYS A 112 0.36 4.24 10.90
N LYS A 113 0.16 5.56 10.96
CA LYS A 113 -1.18 6.15 11.15
C LYS A 113 -2.05 6.01 9.91
N SER A 114 -1.46 6.10 8.72
CA SER A 114 -2.20 6.15 7.45
C SER A 114 -1.76 5.10 6.42
N ILE A 115 -0.59 4.48 6.57
CA ILE A 115 -0.09 3.49 5.61
C ILE A 115 -0.10 2.09 6.21
N LYS A 116 -0.65 1.14 5.44
CA LYS A 116 -0.55 -0.26 5.77
C LYS A 116 0.82 -0.82 5.36
N ILE A 117 1.72 -0.86 6.32
CA ILE A 117 3.04 -1.53 6.27
C ILE A 117 3.04 -2.87 7.00
#